data_AF-A0A8J1MY31-F1
#
_entry.id   AF-A0A8J1MY31-F1
#
_cell.length_a   1.000
_cell.length_b   1.000
_cell.length_c   1.000
_cell.angle_alpha   90.00
_cell.angle_beta   90.00
_cell.angle_gamma   90.00
#
_symmetry.space_group_name_H-M   'P 1'
#
loop_
_entity.id
_entity.type
_entity.pdbx_description
1 polymer ?
#
loop_
_entity_poly.entity_id
_entity_poly.type
_entity_poly.pdbx_seq_one_letter_code
_entity_poly.pdbx_strand_id
1 'polypeptide(L)'
;MMNVRNLLKHCKNSPKHHPDLPEENTWHDYQFKEYLQMTGASDAWDDIILPGMKEIIIHTMKSAQNKVEHRKNTFHLYGTDFIFGENFQPWLIEINASPALSSSTSFRSKLTTQAQEDILHVVLDCKEDSKCDEGDFELLYKQVCYATLCY
;
A
#
# COMPACT_ATOMS: atom_id res chain seq x y z
N MET A 1 -18.56 -10.82 9.92
CA MET A 1 -17.23 -10.33 9.50
C MET A 1 -17.21 -8.84 9.80
N MET A 2 -16.37 -8.40 10.74
CA MET A 2 -16.29 -6.99 11.14
C MET A 2 -15.53 -6.25 10.03
N ASN A 3 -16.15 -5.24 9.42
CA ASN A 3 -15.56 -4.49 8.31
C ASN A 3 -14.72 -3.33 8.88
N VAL A 4 -13.39 -3.45 8.78
CA VAL A 4 -12.43 -2.53 9.40
C VAL A 4 -12.47 -1.14 8.73
N ARG A 5 -12.90 -1.05 7.46
CA ARG A 5 -13.06 0.23 6.73
C ARG A 5 -13.98 1.24 7.42
N ASN A 6 -14.93 0.79 8.23
CA ASN A 6 -15.86 1.67 8.93
C ASN A 6 -15.37 2.12 10.30
N LEU A 7 -14.32 1.50 10.85
CA LEU A 7 -13.80 1.88 12.17
C LEU A 7 -13.12 3.25 12.09
N LEU A 8 -12.12 3.42 11.21
CA LEU A 8 -11.38 4.68 11.09
C LEU A 8 -12.28 5.87 10.70
N LYS A 9 -13.30 5.64 9.85
CA LYS A 9 -14.24 6.70 9.44
C LYS A 9 -15.13 7.24 10.58
N HIS A 10 -15.34 6.45 11.64
CA HIS A 10 -16.18 6.81 12.77
C HIS A 10 -15.39 6.93 14.08
N CYS A 11 -14.08 6.71 14.06
CA CYS A 11 -13.18 6.93 15.18
C CYS A 11 -13.04 8.44 15.39
N LYS A 12 -13.73 8.96 16.43
CA LYS A 12 -13.48 10.30 16.94
C LYS A 12 -12.25 10.28 17.84
N ASN A 13 -11.53 11.41 17.89
CA ASN A 13 -10.42 11.58 18.83
C ASN A 13 -10.93 11.29 20.25
N SER A 14 -10.16 10.49 20.99
CA SER A 14 -10.44 10.24 22.40
C SER A 14 -10.41 11.57 23.16
N PRO A 15 -11.22 11.76 24.22
CA PRO A 15 -11.05 12.89 25.13
C PRO A 15 -9.64 12.95 25.77
N LYS A 16 -8.88 11.84 25.70
CA LYS A 16 -7.47 11.72 26.09
C LYS A 16 -6.53 11.71 24.88
N HIS A 17 -6.87 12.40 23.80
CA HIS A 17 -6.02 12.52 22.63
C HIS A 17 -4.68 13.13 23.04
N HIS A 18 -3.59 12.46 22.66
CA HIS A 18 -2.25 12.89 23.05
C HIS A 18 -1.85 14.09 22.17
N PRO A 19 -1.30 15.17 22.73
CA PRO A 19 -0.98 16.39 21.97
C PRO A 19 0.01 16.16 20.83
N ASP A 20 0.84 15.11 20.91
CA ASP A 20 1.82 14.77 19.88
C ASP A 20 1.21 13.99 18.69
N LEU A 21 -0.05 13.57 18.77
CA LEU A 21 -0.74 12.91 17.67
C LEU A 21 -1.35 13.94 16.70
N PRO A 22 -1.41 13.65 15.40
CA PRO A 22 -1.99 14.56 14.43
C PRO A 22 -3.49 14.72 14.68
N GLU A 23 -4.01 15.91 14.41
CA GLU A 23 -5.43 16.25 14.63
C GLU A 23 -6.38 15.32 13.85
N GLU A 24 -6.02 14.98 12.61
CA GLU A 24 -6.78 14.09 11.73
C GLU A 24 -6.47 12.59 11.93
N ASN A 25 -5.73 12.20 12.98
CA ASN A 25 -5.26 10.83 13.24
C ASN A 25 -4.62 10.15 12.02
N THR A 26 -4.00 10.94 11.14
CA THR A 26 -3.41 10.46 9.90
C THR A 26 -2.02 11.08 9.76
N TRP A 27 -1.07 10.25 9.37
CA TRP A 27 0.29 10.65 9.01
C TRP A 27 0.63 10.15 7.63
N HIS A 28 1.51 10.91 6.97
CA HIS A 28 2.20 10.44 5.79
C HIS A 28 3.34 9.52 6.26
N ASP A 29 3.84 8.70 5.36
CA ASP A 29 4.95 7.79 5.65
C ASP A 29 6.17 8.55 6.18
N TYR A 30 6.53 9.71 5.62
CA TYR A 30 7.66 10.51 6.11
C TYR A 30 7.49 10.98 7.57
N GLN A 31 6.27 11.36 7.98
CA GLN A 31 5.98 11.74 9.37
C GLN A 31 6.10 10.54 10.31
N PHE A 32 5.69 9.36 9.84
CA PHE A 32 5.86 8.13 10.59
C PHE A 32 7.34 7.72 10.70
N LYS A 33 8.14 7.92 9.65
CA LYS A 33 9.60 7.73 9.70
C LYS A 33 10.27 8.66 10.71
N GLU A 34 9.90 9.94 10.71
CA GLU A 34 10.39 10.93 11.69
C GLU A 34 10.04 10.50 13.12
N TYR A 35 8.80 10.03 13.35
CA TYR A 35 8.39 9.50 14.64
C TYR A 35 9.22 8.28 15.09
N LEU A 36 9.48 7.34 14.19
CA LEU A 36 10.35 6.19 14.47
C LEU A 36 11.77 6.63 14.84
N GLN A 37 12.32 7.64 14.16
CA GLN A 37 13.62 8.22 14.51
C GLN A 37 13.60 8.86 15.90
N MET A 38 12.59 9.66 16.22
CA MET A 38 12.45 10.31 17.54
C MET A 38 12.31 9.32 18.69
N THR A 39 11.73 8.15 18.43
CA THR A 39 11.55 7.08 19.43
C THR A 39 12.74 6.12 19.52
N GLY A 40 13.82 6.35 18.77
CA GLY A 40 15.04 5.53 18.79
C GLY A 40 15.00 4.29 17.88
N ALA A 41 14.03 4.22 16.98
CA ALA A 41 13.82 3.13 16.02
C ALA A 41 14.05 3.60 14.57
N SER A 42 15.09 4.40 14.32
CA SER A 42 15.36 5.05 13.02
C SER A 42 15.34 4.09 11.83
N ASP A 43 15.87 2.89 12.03
CA ASP A 43 16.11 1.93 10.95
C ASP A 43 14.90 0.99 10.75
N ALA A 44 13.91 1.03 11.65
CA ALA A 44 12.78 0.12 11.61
C ALA A 44 11.94 0.23 10.33
N TRP A 45 11.85 1.43 9.74
CA TRP A 45 11.11 1.62 8.49
C TRP A 45 11.79 0.89 7.32
N ASP A 46 13.06 1.19 7.09
CA ASP A 46 13.79 0.73 5.91
C ASP A 46 14.26 -0.74 6.05
N ASP A 47 14.58 -1.19 7.27
CA ASP A 47 15.12 -2.55 7.49
C ASP A 47 14.04 -3.59 7.77
N ILE A 48 12.88 -3.19 8.30
CA ILE A 48 11.86 -4.13 8.80
C ILE A 48 10.50 -3.90 8.14
N ILE A 49 9.93 -2.71 8.31
CA ILE A 49 8.54 -2.43 7.96
C ILE A 49 8.32 -2.49 6.44
N LEU A 50 9.07 -1.69 5.68
CA LEU A 50 8.89 -1.61 4.23
C LEU A 50 9.25 -2.93 3.52
N PRO A 51 10.39 -3.59 3.81
CA PRO A 51 10.69 -4.90 3.23
C PRO A 51 9.66 -5.96 3.62
N GLY A 52 9.23 -6.00 4.88
CA GLY A 52 8.22 -6.94 5.35
C GLY A 52 6.87 -6.77 4.66
N MET A 53 6.41 -5.53 4.47
CA MET A 53 5.17 -5.24 3.73
C MET A 53 5.27 -5.72 2.29
N LYS A 54 6.39 -5.45 1.60
CA LYS A 54 6.63 -5.91 0.22
C LYS A 54 6.57 -7.43 0.11
N GLU A 55 7.28 -8.14 0.99
CA GLU A 55 7.31 -9.61 1.02
C GLU A 55 5.91 -10.21 1.27
N ILE A 56 5.13 -9.63 2.19
CA ILE A 56 3.77 -10.10 2.47
C ILE A 56 2.85 -9.89 1.25
N ILE A 57 2.96 -8.76 0.56
CA ILE A 57 2.20 -8.51 -0.67
C ILE A 57 2.54 -9.55 -1.74
N ILE A 58 3.83 -9.78 -2.00
CA ILE A 58 4.29 -10.76 -2.99
C ILE A 58 3.76 -12.16 -2.66
N HIS A 59 3.92 -12.62 -1.43
CA HIS A 59 3.44 -13.94 -1.01
C HIS A 59 1.92 -14.08 -1.12
N THR A 60 1.19 -13.05 -0.71
CA THR A 60 -0.28 -13.06 -0.77
C THR A 60 -0.76 -13.17 -2.22
N MET A 61 -0.22 -12.34 -3.12
CA MET A 61 -0.58 -12.36 -4.55
C MET A 61 -0.20 -13.69 -5.21
N LYS A 62 0.99 -14.25 -4.92
CA LYS A 62 1.42 -15.56 -5.43
C LYS A 62 0.49 -16.68 -4.99
N SER A 63 0.09 -16.71 -3.71
CA SER A 63 -0.80 -17.74 -3.18
C SER A 63 -2.21 -17.70 -3.80
N ALA A 64 -2.66 -16.53 -4.27
CA ALA A 64 -3.95 -16.34 -4.91
C ALA A 64 -3.88 -16.39 -6.45
N GLN A 65 -2.69 -16.47 -7.05
CA GLN A 65 -2.47 -16.31 -8.49
C GLN A 65 -3.34 -17.25 -9.35
N ASN A 66 -3.50 -18.51 -8.94
CA ASN A 66 -4.31 -19.50 -9.67
C ASN A 66 -5.82 -19.28 -9.54
N LYS A 67 -6.26 -18.38 -8.65
CA LYS A 67 -7.67 -18.05 -8.41
C LYS A 67 -8.09 -16.74 -9.09
N VAL A 68 -7.14 -15.94 -9.57
CA VAL A 68 -7.41 -14.68 -10.23
C VAL A 68 -7.66 -14.94 -11.71
N GLU A 69 -8.85 -14.61 -12.20
CA GLU A 69 -9.14 -14.64 -13.63
C GLU A 69 -8.35 -13.54 -14.34
N HIS A 70 -7.37 -13.95 -15.15
CA HIS A 70 -6.62 -13.01 -15.95
C HIS A 70 -7.42 -12.61 -17.20
N ARG A 71 -7.64 -11.30 -17.38
CA ARG A 71 -8.23 -10.75 -18.62
C ARG A 71 -7.19 -9.85 -19.29
N LYS A 72 -6.97 -10.06 -20.59
CA LYS A 72 -6.01 -9.26 -21.36
C LYS A 72 -6.41 -7.77 -21.31
N ASN A 73 -5.42 -6.89 -21.19
CA ASN A 73 -5.59 -5.43 -21.09
C ASN A 73 -6.44 -4.99 -19.88
N THR A 74 -6.36 -5.73 -18.77
CA THR A 74 -6.97 -5.32 -17.50
C THR A 74 -5.89 -5.25 -16.42
N PHE A 75 -6.07 -4.33 -15.49
CA PHE A 75 -5.27 -4.22 -14.28
C PHE A 75 -6.23 -4.00 -13.11
N HIS A 76 -5.74 -4.26 -11.90
CA HIS A 76 -6.54 -4.11 -10.69
C HIS A 76 -5.71 -3.43 -9.61
N LEU A 77 -6.25 -2.35 -9.04
CA LEU A 77 -5.63 -1.66 -7.91
C LEU A 77 -6.15 -2.25 -6.60
N TYR A 78 -5.23 -2.68 -5.74
CA TYR A 78 -5.54 -3.17 -4.40
C TYR A 78 -4.98 -2.21 -3.35
N GLY A 79 -5.76 -1.95 -2.30
CA GLY A 79 -5.26 -1.37 -1.07
C GLY A 79 -4.97 -2.47 -0.05
N THR A 80 -3.96 -2.28 0.79
CA THR A 80 -3.55 -3.26 1.80
C THR A 80 -3.44 -2.58 3.15
N ASP A 81 -4.12 -3.13 4.15
CA ASP A 81 -4.11 -2.59 5.50
C ASP A 81 -3.22 -3.45 6.40
N PHE A 82 -2.23 -2.82 7.02
CA PHE A 82 -1.25 -3.44 7.90
C PHE A 82 -1.37 -2.93 9.34
N ILE A 83 -0.97 -3.77 10.28
CA ILE A 83 -0.65 -3.37 11.65
C ILE A 83 0.78 -3.80 11.98
N PHE A 84 1.45 -3.07 12.85
CA PHE A 84 2.84 -3.37 13.25
C PHE A 84 2.88 -3.87 14.69
N GLY A 85 3.64 -4.94 14.94
CA GLY A 85 3.92 -5.42 16.29
C GLY A 85 4.93 -4.54 17.03
N GLU A 86 5.18 -4.83 18.31
CA GLU A 86 6.19 -4.13 19.12
C GLU A 86 7.62 -4.28 18.56
N ASN A 87 7.86 -5.32 17.76
CA ASN A 87 9.10 -5.57 17.05
C ASN A 87 9.09 -4.99 15.62
N PHE A 88 8.17 -4.08 15.32
CA PHE A 88 7.95 -3.43 14.01
C PHE A 88 7.56 -4.37 12.86
N GLN A 89 7.40 -5.67 13.11
CA GLN A 89 7.01 -6.61 12.07
C GLN A 89 5.61 -6.30 11.56
N PRO A 90 5.43 -6.18 10.23
CA PRO A 90 4.12 -5.94 9.64
C PRO A 90 3.25 -7.20 9.65
N TRP A 91 1.97 -7.01 9.93
CA TRP A 91 0.94 -8.04 9.86
C TRP A 91 -0.19 -7.55 8.94
N LEU A 92 -0.43 -8.29 7.86
CA LEU A 92 -1.52 -7.98 6.93
C LEU A 92 -2.87 -8.27 7.59
N ILE A 93 -3.74 -7.28 7.62
CA ILE A 93 -5.11 -7.38 8.14
C ILE A 93 -6.09 -7.70 7.01
N GLU A 94 -6.07 -6.89 5.95
CA GLU A 94 -6.94 -7.09 4.80
C GLU A 94 -6.34 -6.58 3.48
N ILE A 95 -6.80 -7.19 2.38
CA ILE A 95 -6.59 -6.68 1.02
C ILE A 95 -7.93 -6.23 0.47
N ASN A 96 -7.95 -4.99 0.00
CA ASN A 96 -9.12 -4.26 -0.43
C ASN A 96 -9.06 -4.05 -1.95
N ALA A 97 -9.90 -4.76 -2.70
CA ALA A 97 -9.99 -4.69 -4.17
C ALA A 97 -10.59 -3.37 -4.73
N SER A 98 -10.87 -2.39 -3.87
CA SER A 98 -11.37 -1.08 -4.29
C SER A 98 -10.97 -0.08 -3.22
N PRO A 99 -9.68 0.27 -3.12
CA PRO A 99 -9.26 1.29 -2.18
C PRO A 99 -9.98 2.60 -2.52
N ALA A 100 -10.33 3.36 -1.49
CA ALA A 100 -11.03 4.63 -1.68
C ALA A 100 -10.03 5.67 -2.23
N LEU A 101 -10.10 5.88 -3.55
CA LEU A 101 -9.44 6.98 -4.27
C LEU A 101 -10.33 8.23 -4.35
N SER A 102 -11.26 8.39 -3.41
CA SER A 102 -12.05 9.62 -3.27
C SER A 102 -11.42 10.47 -2.16
N SER A 103 -11.12 11.73 -2.47
CA SER A 103 -10.56 12.70 -1.53
C SER A 103 -11.61 13.10 -0.48
N SER A 104 -11.49 12.57 0.74
CA SER A 104 -12.34 12.96 1.88
C SER A 104 -11.72 14.04 2.76
N THR A 105 -10.40 14.25 2.67
CA THR A 105 -9.66 15.30 3.39
C THR A 105 -8.61 15.93 2.47
N SER A 106 -8.21 17.18 2.75
CA SER A 106 -7.17 17.88 2.00
C SER A 106 -5.85 17.12 2.00
N PHE A 107 -5.55 16.46 3.12
CA PHE A 107 -4.41 15.57 3.31
C PHE A 107 -4.35 14.43 2.29
N ARG A 108 -5.47 13.74 2.06
CA ARG A 108 -5.57 12.62 1.12
C ARG A 108 -5.66 13.07 -0.34
N SER A 109 -6.10 14.30 -0.59
CA SER A 109 -6.40 14.79 -1.93
C SER A 109 -5.19 14.74 -2.85
N LYS A 110 -4.03 15.28 -2.42
CA LYS A 110 -2.81 15.29 -3.24
C LYS A 110 -2.30 13.89 -3.55
N LEU A 111 -2.18 13.04 -2.53
CA LEU A 111 -1.71 11.66 -2.69
C LEU A 111 -2.62 10.86 -3.63
N THR A 112 -3.93 11.06 -3.51
CA THR A 112 -4.91 10.35 -4.35
C THR A 112 -4.82 10.77 -5.80
N THR A 113 -4.70 12.09 -6.06
CA THR A 113 -4.54 12.60 -7.42
C THR A 113 -3.23 12.11 -8.03
N GLN A 114 -2.11 12.20 -7.30
CA GLN A 114 -0.81 11.73 -7.78
C GLN A 114 -0.85 10.23 -8.09
N ALA A 115 -1.37 9.41 -7.17
CA ALA A 115 -1.48 7.98 -7.39
C ALA A 115 -2.35 7.63 -8.61
N GLN A 116 -3.42 8.41 -8.87
CA GLN A 116 -4.24 8.22 -10.07
C GLN A 116 -3.48 8.54 -11.36
N GLU A 117 -2.67 9.60 -11.36
CA GLU A 117 -1.82 10.00 -12.48
C GLU A 117 -0.73 8.96 -12.75
N ASP A 118 0.00 8.54 -11.71
CA ASP A 118 1.06 7.53 -11.81
C ASP A 118 0.53 6.18 -12.31
N ILE A 119 -0.68 5.78 -11.90
CA ILE A 119 -1.33 4.57 -12.44
C ILE A 119 -1.53 4.67 -13.96
N LEU A 120 -1.91 5.84 -14.48
CA LEU A 120 -2.10 6.03 -15.90
C LEU A 120 -0.76 5.95 -16.65
N HIS A 121 0.31 6.52 -16.11
CA HIS A 121 1.66 6.38 -16.65
C HIS A 121 2.08 4.92 -16.75
N VAL A 122 1.92 4.14 -15.67
CA VAL A 122 2.28 2.71 -15.64
C VAL A 122 1.45 1.88 -16.62
N VAL A 123 0.14 2.15 -16.75
CA VAL A 123 -0.75 1.32 -17.58
C VAL A 123 -0.70 1.69 -19.07
N LEU A 124 -0.49 2.97 -19.39
CA LEU A 124 -0.54 3.48 -20.76
C LEU A 124 0.86 3.70 -21.33
N ASP A 125 1.70 4.46 -20.65
CA ASP A 125 2.99 4.91 -21.21
C ASP A 125 4.01 3.78 -21.17
N CYS A 126 4.09 3.04 -20.05
CA CYS A 126 5.02 1.93 -19.89
C CYS A 126 4.72 0.72 -20.77
N LYS A 127 3.51 0.68 -21.33
CA LYS A 127 3.14 -0.31 -22.34
C LYS A 127 3.82 -0.03 -23.68
N GLU A 128 4.02 1.24 -24.02
CA GLU A 128 4.63 1.69 -25.27
C GLU A 128 6.15 1.89 -25.13
N ASP A 129 6.62 2.35 -23.97
CA ASP A 129 8.03 2.52 -23.65
C ASP A 129 8.41 1.89 -22.30
N SER A 130 9.23 0.83 -22.33
CA SER A 130 9.77 0.17 -21.13
C SER A 130 10.69 1.04 -20.24
N LYS A 131 11.01 2.27 -20.66
CA LYS A 131 11.81 3.25 -19.92
C LYS A 131 10.98 4.48 -19.47
N CYS A 132 9.66 4.39 -19.56
CA CYS A 132 8.74 5.37 -19.01
C CYS A 132 9.08 5.74 -17.55
N ASP A 133 8.61 6.92 -17.14
CA ASP A 133 8.57 7.27 -15.72
C ASP A 133 7.38 6.54 -15.06
N GLU A 134 7.66 5.75 -14.04
CA GLU A 134 6.66 5.00 -13.27
C GLU A 134 6.14 5.80 -12.06
N GLY A 135 6.62 7.05 -11.89
CA GLY A 135 6.29 7.89 -10.73
C GLY A 135 6.80 7.27 -9.44
N ASP A 136 5.96 7.26 -8.40
CA ASP A 136 6.30 6.64 -7.11
C ASP A 136 6.07 5.11 -7.09
N PHE A 137 5.73 4.47 -8.23
CA PHE A 137 5.61 3.02 -8.29
C PHE A 137 6.96 2.31 -8.39
N GLU A 138 7.00 1.08 -7.87
CA GLU A 138 8.15 0.18 -7.94
C GLU A 138 7.68 -1.23 -8.32
N LEU A 139 8.31 -1.83 -9.31
CA LEU A 139 8.06 -3.24 -9.65
C LEU A 139 8.63 -4.18 -8.59
N LEU A 140 7.76 -4.69 -7.71
CA LEU A 140 8.16 -5.62 -6.65
C LEU A 140 8.43 -7.05 -7.14
N TYR A 141 7.65 -7.54 -8.10
CA TYR A 141 7.72 -8.94 -8.53
C TYR A 141 7.21 -9.14 -9.95
N LYS A 142 7.97 -9.90 -10.74
CA LYS A 142 7.59 -10.37 -12.08
C LYS A 142 8.03 -11.81 -12.25
N GLN A 143 7.07 -12.73 -12.33
CA GLN A 143 7.37 -14.13 -12.59
C GLN A 143 7.70 -14.34 -14.07
N VAL A 144 8.84 -14.95 -14.36
CA VAL A 144 9.17 -15.42 -15.70
C VAL A 144 8.39 -16.70 -15.96
N CYS A 145 7.39 -16.65 -16.84
CA CYS A 145 6.72 -17.84 -17.33
C CYS A 145 7.49 -18.40 -18.51
N TYR A 146 8.25 -19.48 -18.29
CA TYR A 146 8.77 -20.26 -19.39
C TYR A 146 7.60 -21.04 -20.00
N ALA A 147 7.29 -20.77 -21.26
CA ALA A 147 6.40 -21.62 -22.04
C ALA A 147 7.09 -22.98 -22.23
N THR A 148 6.97 -23.87 -21.25
CA THR A 148 7.54 -25.22 -21.35
C THR A 148 6.58 -26.20 -20.69
N LEU A 149 5.85 -26.90 -21.56
CA LEU A 149 5.11 -28.14 -21.35
C LEU A 149 3.80 -28.04 -20.56
N CYS A 150 2.78 -27.46 -21.19
CA CYS A 150 1.43 -28.02 -21.05
C CYS A 150 1.38 -29.32 -21.88
N TYR A 151 1.41 -30.47 -21.21
CA TYR A 151 0.84 -31.72 -21.73
C TYR A 151 -0.57 -31.88 -21.16
#